data_AF-A0A507ASP9-F1
#
_entry.id   AF-A0A507ASP9-F1
#
_cell.length_a   1.000
_cell.length_b   1.000
_cell.length_c   1.000
_cell.angle_alpha   90.00
_cell.angle_beta   90.00
_cell.angle_gamma   90.00
#
_symmetry.space_group_name_H-M   'P 1'
#
loop_
_entity.id
_entity.type
_entity.pdbx_description
1 polymer ?
#
loop_
_entity_poly.entity_id
_entity_poly.type
_entity_poly.pdbx_seq_one_letter_code
_entity_poly.pdbx_strand_id
1 'polypeptide(L)'
;MSSGRIEKRKSQPSRNRDALLNEILRDGFEVMPCSYCFDHNLVCKMIERTKRCQTCVGLGRSCDGTGVPVGVLSRVTAEAKRLEREEIDEEEKFLELQKQINEVSARLIRLRKQRRSLREKGIQMVQRGLQNLDELEEMERKESEAAAQESSAVLEVQANGGFDVIDWSTVGLGGGQLLTGLDFAGGTAEASAGNASGSR
;
A
#
# COMPACT_ATOMS: atom_id res chain seq x y z
N MET A 1 -56.10 -65.71 28.18
CA MET A 1 -56.39 -64.33 27.75
C MET A 1 -55.31 -63.92 26.75
N SER A 2 -55.62 -63.98 25.45
CA SER A 2 -54.64 -63.69 24.39
C SER A 2 -54.53 -62.18 24.20
N SER A 3 -53.37 -61.62 24.53
CA SER A 3 -53.05 -60.21 24.36
C SER A 3 -52.85 -59.92 22.87
N GLY A 4 -53.82 -59.25 22.24
CA GLY A 4 -53.77 -58.86 20.83
C GLY A 4 -52.71 -57.79 20.61
N ARG A 5 -51.67 -58.10 19.84
CA ARG A 5 -50.70 -57.11 19.34
C ARG A 5 -51.42 -56.18 18.36
N ILE A 6 -51.66 -54.94 18.78
CA ILE A 6 -52.22 -53.89 17.91
C ILE A 6 -51.14 -53.46 16.93
N GLU A 7 -51.27 -53.86 15.66
CA GLU A 7 -50.47 -53.29 14.58
C GLU A 7 -50.88 -51.83 14.35
N LYS A 8 -49.98 -50.90 14.68
CA LYS A 8 -50.19 -49.48 14.39
C LYS A 8 -50.18 -49.29 12.88
N ARG A 9 -51.25 -48.72 12.34
CA ARG A 9 -51.33 -48.33 10.92
C ARG A 9 -50.16 -47.40 10.58
N LYS A 10 -49.43 -47.70 9.51
CA LYS A 10 -48.40 -46.81 8.97
C LYS A 10 -49.09 -45.48 8.61
N SER A 11 -48.65 -44.38 9.24
CA SER A 11 -49.18 -43.06 8.92
C SER A 11 -48.83 -42.71 7.48
N GLN A 12 -49.83 -42.26 6.71
CA GLN A 12 -49.57 -41.79 5.36
C GLN A 12 -48.68 -40.53 5.42
N PRO A 13 -47.78 -40.35 4.44
CA PRO A 13 -47.09 -39.09 4.24
C PRO A 13 -48.10 -37.95 4.20
N SER A 14 -47.80 -36.82 4.84
CA SER A 14 -48.64 -35.64 4.63
C SER A 14 -48.53 -35.22 3.16
N ARG A 15 -49.65 -34.83 2.55
CA ARG A 15 -49.68 -34.27 1.18
C ARG A 15 -48.64 -33.16 0.99
N ASN A 16 -48.40 -32.37 2.04
CA ASN A 16 -47.41 -31.29 2.04
C ASN A 16 -45.97 -31.81 1.96
N ARG A 17 -45.67 -32.97 2.56
CA ARG A 17 -44.34 -33.59 2.50
C ARG A 17 -44.04 -34.11 1.09
N ASP A 18 -45.03 -34.72 0.45
CA ASP A 18 -44.88 -35.23 -0.91
C ASP A 18 -44.80 -34.09 -1.92
N ALA A 19 -45.57 -33.01 -1.72
CA ALA A 19 -45.45 -31.80 -2.53
C ALA A 19 -44.04 -31.18 -2.43
N LEU A 20 -43.53 -31.00 -1.19
CA LEU A 20 -42.19 -30.48 -0.96
C LEU A 20 -41.08 -31.36 -1.54
N LEU A 21 -41.21 -32.69 -1.42
CA LEU A 21 -40.26 -33.63 -2.01
C LEU A 21 -40.22 -33.50 -3.53
N ASN A 22 -41.38 -33.41 -4.18
CA ASN A 22 -41.47 -33.23 -5.63
C ASN A 22 -40.88 -31.90 -6.08
N GLU A 23 -41.08 -30.82 -5.30
CA GLU A 23 -40.48 -29.51 -5.57
C GLU A 23 -38.95 -29.56 -5.46
N ILE A 24 -38.39 -30.18 -4.41
CA ILE A 24 -36.93 -30.36 -4.27
C ILE A 24 -36.36 -31.24 -5.39
N LEU A 25 -37.08 -32.26 -5.83
CA LEU A 25 -36.62 -33.13 -6.92
C LEU A 25 -36.57 -32.42 -8.27
N ARG A 26 -37.50 -31.49 -8.52
CA ARG A 26 -37.57 -30.71 -9.76
C ARG A 26 -36.58 -29.54 -9.78
N ASP A 27 -36.60 -28.75 -8.71
CA ASP A 27 -35.95 -27.43 -8.69
C ASP A 27 -34.78 -27.34 -7.68
N GLY A 28 -34.48 -28.44 -6.98
CA GLY A 28 -33.41 -28.48 -5.99
C GLY A 28 -32.01 -28.58 -6.60
N PHE A 29 -31.05 -27.93 -5.95
CA PHE A 29 -29.64 -27.97 -6.31
C PHE A 29 -28.86 -28.94 -5.40
N GLU A 30 -27.74 -29.44 -5.92
CA GLU A 30 -26.84 -30.31 -5.18
C GLU A 30 -26.03 -29.51 -4.17
N VAL A 31 -26.10 -29.93 -2.92
CA VAL A 31 -25.42 -29.30 -1.79
C VAL A 31 -24.41 -30.26 -1.19
N MET A 32 -23.51 -29.70 -0.37
CA MET A 32 -22.66 -30.52 0.47
C MET A 32 -23.51 -31.53 1.27
N PRO A 33 -23.15 -32.83 1.26
CA PRO A 33 -23.99 -33.87 1.83
C PRO A 33 -24.14 -33.70 3.35
N CYS A 34 -25.38 -33.84 3.83
CA CYS A 34 -25.65 -33.95 5.28
C CYS A 34 -25.11 -35.28 5.82
N SER A 35 -24.89 -35.41 7.13
CA SER A 35 -24.17 -36.55 7.73
C SER A 35 -24.68 -37.91 7.24
N TYR A 36 -25.99 -38.12 7.23
CA TYR A 36 -26.57 -39.36 6.73
C TYR A 36 -26.42 -39.57 5.22
N CYS A 37 -26.58 -38.51 4.42
CA CYS A 37 -26.41 -38.64 2.98
C CYS A 37 -24.95 -38.98 2.66
N PHE A 38 -24.01 -38.45 3.45
CA PHE A 38 -22.61 -38.84 3.38
C PHE A 38 -22.42 -40.31 3.78
N ASP A 39 -22.94 -40.74 4.94
CA ASP A 39 -22.83 -42.12 5.43
C ASP A 39 -23.46 -43.18 4.51
N HIS A 40 -24.44 -42.79 3.70
CA HIS A 40 -25.17 -43.68 2.79
C HIS A 40 -24.84 -43.43 1.32
N ASN A 41 -23.86 -42.58 1.04
CA ASN A 41 -23.39 -42.23 -0.29
C ASN A 41 -24.53 -41.77 -1.23
N LEU A 42 -25.42 -40.91 -0.71
CA LEU A 42 -26.57 -40.36 -1.42
C LEU A 42 -26.33 -38.91 -1.85
N VAL A 43 -26.83 -38.54 -3.02
CA VAL A 43 -26.83 -37.15 -3.49
C VAL A 43 -27.80 -36.32 -2.62
N CYS A 44 -27.27 -35.27 -2.01
CA CYS A 44 -28.03 -34.36 -1.18
C CYS A 44 -28.54 -33.19 -2.02
N LYS A 45 -29.85 -33.16 -2.28
CA LYS A 45 -30.51 -32.04 -2.98
C LYS A 45 -31.35 -31.22 -2.02
N MET A 46 -31.26 -29.90 -2.13
CA MET A 46 -32.04 -28.93 -1.35
C MET A 46 -32.56 -27.82 -2.27
N ILE A 47 -33.69 -27.23 -1.89
CA ILE A 47 -34.18 -25.98 -2.50
C ILE A 47 -33.95 -24.82 -1.54
N GLU A 48 -33.84 -23.61 -2.08
CA GLU A 48 -33.75 -22.40 -1.27
C GLU A 48 -34.90 -22.33 -0.26
N ARG A 49 -34.65 -21.74 0.91
CA ARG A 49 -35.62 -21.55 2.01
C ARG A 49 -35.99 -22.81 2.80
N THR A 50 -35.52 -23.99 2.39
CA THR A 50 -35.75 -25.23 3.15
C THR A 50 -34.50 -25.65 3.91
N LYS A 51 -34.68 -26.09 5.17
CA LYS A 51 -33.59 -26.60 6.00
C LYS A 51 -33.35 -28.11 5.83
N ARG A 52 -34.11 -28.79 4.95
CA ARG A 52 -34.08 -30.25 4.81
C ARG A 52 -33.86 -30.66 3.36
N CYS A 53 -32.96 -31.61 3.15
CA CYS A 53 -32.72 -32.21 1.85
C CYS A 53 -33.80 -33.23 1.45
N GLN A 54 -33.83 -33.59 0.16
CA GLN A 54 -34.80 -34.53 -0.41
C GLN A 54 -34.94 -35.81 0.43
N THR A 55 -33.83 -36.40 0.85
CA THR A 55 -33.79 -37.66 1.58
C THR A 55 -34.36 -37.48 2.98
N CYS A 56 -33.98 -36.41 3.67
CA CYS A 56 -34.50 -36.08 5.00
C CYS A 56 -36.00 -35.78 4.98
N VAL A 57 -36.48 -35.09 3.95
CA VAL A 57 -37.91 -34.82 3.75
C VAL A 57 -38.67 -36.12 3.51
N GLY A 58 -38.19 -36.97 2.61
CA GLY A 58 -38.79 -38.28 2.31
C GLY A 58 -38.82 -39.23 3.52
N LEU A 59 -37.82 -39.17 4.39
CA LEU A 59 -37.73 -39.95 5.63
C LEU A 59 -38.44 -39.29 6.82
N GLY A 60 -38.84 -38.02 6.71
CA GLY A 60 -39.51 -37.29 7.79
C GLY A 60 -38.61 -36.95 8.98
N ARG A 61 -37.31 -36.76 8.76
CA ARG A 61 -36.32 -36.51 9.83
C ARG A 61 -35.69 -35.11 9.76
N SER A 62 -34.88 -34.78 10.77
CA SER A 62 -34.01 -33.59 10.76
C SER A 62 -32.86 -33.74 9.77
N CYS A 63 -32.37 -32.59 9.30
CA CYS A 63 -31.27 -32.47 8.35
C CYS A 63 -30.28 -31.47 8.91
N ASP A 64 -29.00 -31.82 8.86
CA ASP A 64 -27.84 -31.05 9.32
C ASP A 64 -27.07 -30.38 8.16
N GLY A 65 -27.56 -30.54 6.92
CA GLY A 65 -26.98 -29.88 5.75
C GLY A 65 -27.15 -28.36 5.76
N THR A 66 -26.10 -27.64 5.35
CA THR A 66 -26.01 -26.16 5.35
C THR A 66 -26.69 -25.49 4.15
N GLY A 67 -27.11 -26.26 3.14
CA GLY A 67 -27.75 -25.71 1.94
C GLY A 67 -26.78 -25.00 0.98
N VAL A 68 -25.46 -25.16 1.16
CA VAL A 68 -24.45 -24.56 0.27
C VAL A 68 -24.26 -25.44 -0.97
N PRO A 69 -24.46 -24.93 -2.20
CA PRO A 69 -24.28 -25.72 -3.41
C PRO A 69 -22.81 -26.08 -3.64
N VAL A 70 -22.54 -27.31 -4.09
CA VAL A 70 -21.17 -27.87 -4.23
C VAL A 70 -20.32 -27.06 -5.23
N GLY A 71 -20.92 -26.50 -6.28
CA GLY A 71 -20.21 -25.80 -7.35
C GLY A 71 -19.96 -24.30 -7.14
N VAL A 72 -20.56 -23.67 -6.13
CA VAL A 72 -20.43 -22.21 -5.93
C VAL A 72 -18.99 -21.84 -5.58
N LEU A 73 -18.37 -22.58 -4.65
CA LEU A 73 -17.01 -22.30 -4.22
C LEU A 73 -16.00 -22.48 -5.37
N SER A 74 -16.15 -23.52 -6.19
CA SER A 74 -15.29 -23.75 -7.36
C SER A 74 -15.39 -22.64 -8.40
N ARG A 75 -16.60 -22.10 -8.64
CA ARG A 75 -16.79 -20.96 -9.56
C ARG A 75 -16.15 -19.68 -9.00
N VAL A 76 -16.41 -19.38 -7.73
CA VAL A 76 -15.85 -18.20 -7.06
C VAL A 76 -14.33 -18.27 -7.03
N THR A 77 -13.75 -19.42 -6.72
CA THR A 77 -12.29 -19.60 -6.70
C THR A 77 -11.65 -19.53 -8.09
N ALA A 78 -12.32 -20.05 -9.13
CA ALA A 78 -11.84 -19.92 -10.50
C ALA A 78 -11.84 -18.45 -10.96
N GLU A 79 -12.89 -17.71 -10.61
CA GLU A 79 -13.03 -16.30 -10.95
C GLU A 79 -12.04 -15.42 -10.16
N ALA A 80 -11.84 -15.70 -8.87
CA ALA A 80 -10.82 -15.03 -8.07
C ALA A 80 -9.42 -15.20 -8.67
N LYS A 81 -9.06 -16.43 -9.09
CA LYS A 81 -7.79 -16.69 -9.78
C LYS A 81 -7.69 -16.02 -11.15
N ARG A 82 -8.81 -15.79 -11.83
CA ARG A 82 -8.84 -15.04 -13.10
C ARG A 82 -8.52 -13.58 -12.85
N LEU A 83 -9.17 -12.97 -11.86
CA LEU A 83 -8.95 -11.58 -11.47
C LEU A 83 -7.54 -11.35 -10.95
N GLU A 84 -6.99 -12.27 -10.15
CA GLU A 84 -5.60 -12.18 -9.64
C GLU A 84 -4.57 -12.11 -10.77
N ARG A 85 -4.78 -12.84 -11.88
CA ARG A 85 -3.89 -12.75 -13.05
C ARG A 85 -4.01 -11.40 -13.75
N GLU A 86 -5.23 -10.92 -13.92
CA GLU A 86 -5.49 -9.61 -14.55
C GLU A 86 -4.94 -8.47 -13.71
N GLU A 87 -5.01 -8.58 -12.37
CA GLU A 87 -4.41 -7.62 -11.44
C GLU A 87 -2.89 -7.56 -11.63
N ILE A 88 -2.20 -8.70 -11.64
CA ILE A 88 -0.74 -8.77 -11.84
C ILE A 88 -0.35 -8.14 -13.19
N ASP A 89 -1.06 -8.46 -14.27
CA ASP A 89 -0.79 -7.90 -15.61
C ASP A 89 -0.95 -6.37 -15.64
N GLU A 90 -1.94 -5.83 -14.94
CA GLU A 90 -2.14 -4.38 -14.83
C GLU A 90 -1.12 -3.71 -13.89
N GLU A 91 -0.71 -4.37 -12.81
CA GLU A 91 0.35 -3.89 -11.92
C GLU A 91 1.69 -3.75 -12.66
N GLU A 92 2.04 -4.71 -13.52
CA GLU A 92 3.24 -4.62 -14.34
C GLU A 92 3.20 -3.42 -15.31
N LYS A 93 2.05 -3.18 -15.96
CA LYS A 93 1.87 -2.01 -16.83
C LYS A 93 1.95 -0.70 -16.04
N PHE A 94 1.37 -0.67 -14.84
CA PHE A 94 1.43 0.48 -13.96
C PHE A 94 2.87 0.81 -13.56
N LEU A 95 3.67 -0.20 -13.20
CA LEU A 95 5.07 -0.03 -12.87
C LEU A 95 5.87 0.54 -14.05
N GLU A 96 5.61 0.07 -15.27
CA GLU A 96 6.29 0.58 -16.47
C GLU A 96 5.92 2.05 -16.76
N LEU A 97 4.64 2.40 -16.65
CA LEU A 97 4.19 3.79 -16.77
C LEU A 97 4.81 4.69 -15.69
N GLN A 98 4.96 4.18 -14.46
CA GLN A 98 5.59 4.93 -13.37
C GLN A 98 7.06 5.24 -13.67
N LYS A 99 7.80 4.30 -14.29
CA LYS A 99 9.18 4.57 -14.75
C LYS A 99 9.21 5.70 -15.78
N GLN A 100 8.33 5.66 -16.78
CA GLN A 100 8.24 6.70 -17.81
C GLN A 100 7.89 8.07 -17.21
N ILE A 101 6.96 8.12 -16.25
CA ILE A 101 6.63 9.33 -15.51
C ILE A 101 7.86 9.88 -14.79
N ASN A 102 8.64 9.02 -14.13
CA ASN A 102 9.86 9.42 -13.44
C ASN A 102 10.92 9.97 -14.40
N GLU A 103 11.11 9.34 -15.56
CA GLU A 103 12.04 9.80 -16.59
C GLU A 103 11.67 11.17 -17.15
N VAL A 104 10.40 11.36 -17.51
CA VAL A 104 9.88 12.63 -18.01
C VAL A 104 9.95 13.70 -16.92
N SER A 105 9.65 13.35 -15.67
CA SER A 105 9.77 14.26 -14.53
C SER A 105 11.21 14.69 -14.29
N ALA A 106 12.17 13.77 -14.34
CA ALA A 106 13.59 14.08 -14.22
C ALA A 106 14.07 15.00 -15.36
N ARG A 107 13.64 14.73 -16.60
CA ARG A 107 13.92 15.58 -17.76
C ARG A 107 13.34 16.99 -17.57
N LEU A 108 12.09 17.09 -17.10
CA LEU A 108 11.43 18.37 -16.82
C LEU A 108 12.19 19.16 -15.75
N ILE A 109 12.64 18.50 -14.67
CA ILE A 109 13.45 19.14 -13.62
C ILE A 109 14.76 19.69 -14.19
N ARG A 110 15.47 18.92 -15.03
CA ARG A 110 16.70 19.38 -15.70
C ARG A 110 16.45 20.61 -16.57
N LEU A 111 15.43 20.58 -17.42
CA LEU A 111 15.05 21.71 -18.27
C LEU A 111 14.70 22.96 -17.45
N ARG A 112 13.97 22.79 -16.35
CA ARG A 112 13.63 23.91 -15.45
C ARG A 112 14.88 24.52 -14.80
N LYS A 113 15.87 23.71 -14.43
CA LYS A 113 17.16 24.18 -13.90
C LYS A 113 17.96 24.92 -14.98
N GLN A 114 18.11 24.32 -16.16
CA GLN A 114 18.82 24.95 -17.30
C GLN A 114 18.21 26.30 -17.67
N ARG A 115 16.88 26.38 -17.77
CA ARG A 115 16.18 27.63 -18.05
C ARG A 115 16.43 28.71 -16.98
N ARG A 116 16.45 28.34 -15.69
CA ARG A 116 16.74 29.28 -14.60
C ARG A 116 18.18 29.79 -14.68
N SER A 117 19.14 28.88 -14.81
CA SER A 117 20.56 29.23 -14.95
C SER A 117 20.82 30.12 -16.16
N LEU A 118 20.23 29.82 -17.32
CA LEU A 118 20.34 30.69 -18.50
C LEU A 118 19.74 32.09 -18.27
N ARG A 119 18.63 32.18 -17.54
CA ARG A 119 18.02 33.46 -17.20
C ARG A 119 18.89 34.27 -16.25
N GLU A 120 19.47 33.63 -15.24
CA GLU A 120 20.41 34.25 -14.30
C GLU A 120 21.67 34.73 -15.02
N LYS A 121 22.29 33.89 -15.85
CA LYS A 121 23.43 34.26 -16.69
C LYS A 121 23.09 35.44 -17.61
N GLY A 122 21.92 35.44 -18.24
CA GLY A 122 21.45 36.56 -19.07
C GLY A 122 21.33 37.88 -18.28
N ILE A 123 20.81 37.83 -17.06
CA ILE A 123 20.75 39.02 -16.18
C ILE A 123 22.16 39.50 -15.82
N GLN A 124 23.07 38.58 -15.47
CA GLN A 124 24.44 38.93 -15.13
C GLN A 124 25.23 39.50 -16.31
N MET A 125 25.04 38.97 -17.52
CA MET A 125 25.64 39.52 -18.74
C MET A 125 25.22 40.98 -18.94
N VAL A 126 23.93 41.29 -18.75
CA VAL A 126 23.42 42.66 -18.87
C VAL A 126 23.99 43.56 -17.77
N GLN A 127 24.04 43.09 -16.52
CA GLN A 127 24.59 43.85 -15.39
C GLN A 127 26.07 44.18 -15.56
N ARG A 128 26.84 43.24 -16.12
CA ARG A 128 28.30 43.39 -16.33
C ARG A 128 28.66 43.95 -17.71
N GLY A 129 27.68 44.18 -18.59
CA GLY A 129 27.90 44.72 -19.93
C GLY A 129 28.60 43.76 -20.90
N LEU A 130 28.48 42.44 -20.69
CA LEU A 130 29.11 41.41 -21.53
C LEU A 130 28.25 41.06 -22.73
N GLN A 131 28.90 40.75 -23.86
CA GLN A 131 28.19 40.40 -25.10
C GLN A 131 28.02 38.90 -25.28
N ASN A 132 28.91 38.09 -24.71
CA ASN A 132 28.94 36.63 -24.91
C ASN A 132 28.93 35.86 -23.59
N LEU A 133 28.41 34.63 -23.64
CA LEU A 133 28.33 33.74 -22.47
C LEU A 133 29.74 33.28 -22.02
N ASP A 134 30.64 33.03 -22.98
CA ASP A 134 32.00 32.55 -22.71
C ASP A 134 32.81 33.56 -21.89
N GLU A 135 32.60 34.86 -22.13
CA GLU A 135 33.21 35.95 -21.35
C GLU A 135 32.71 35.95 -19.89
N LEU A 136 31.42 35.67 -19.69
CA LEU A 136 30.83 35.56 -18.35
C LEU A 136 31.40 34.34 -17.61
N GLU A 137 31.48 33.18 -18.28
CA GLU A 137 32.02 31.95 -17.69
C GLU A 137 33.49 32.08 -17.33
N GLU A 138 34.30 32.75 -18.16
CA GLU A 138 35.70 33.01 -17.85
C GLU A 138 35.87 33.93 -16.64
N MET A 139 34.99 34.92 -16.47
CA MET A 139 34.99 35.76 -15.28
C MET A 139 34.53 35.00 -14.03
N GLU A 140 33.43 34.25 -14.09
CA GLU A 140 32.97 33.40 -12.98
C GLU A 140 34.05 32.39 -12.57
N ARG A 141 34.79 31.84 -13.54
CA ARG A 141 35.91 30.92 -13.27
C ARG A 141 37.04 31.62 -12.52
N LYS A 142 37.48 32.80 -12.96
CA LYS A 142 38.50 33.59 -12.26
C LYS A 142 38.05 34.00 -10.85
N GLU A 143 36.80 34.42 -10.70
CA GLU A 143 36.22 34.74 -9.40
C GLU A 143 36.19 33.49 -8.49
N SER A 144 35.84 32.32 -9.02
CA SER A 144 35.81 31.07 -8.25
C SER A 144 37.20 30.56 -7.86
N GLU A 145 38.19 30.68 -8.76
CA GLU A 145 39.59 30.32 -8.51
C GLU A 145 40.19 31.25 -7.45
N ALA A 146 39.91 32.55 -7.52
CA ALA A 146 40.31 33.52 -6.51
C ALA A 146 39.64 33.22 -5.15
N ALA A 147 38.32 32.97 -5.12
CA ALA A 147 37.61 32.63 -3.90
C ALA A 147 38.09 31.31 -3.27
N ALA A 148 38.49 30.33 -4.09
CA ALA A 148 39.07 29.07 -3.61
C ALA A 148 40.48 29.29 -3.05
N GLN A 149 41.30 30.13 -3.69
CA GLN A 149 42.62 30.53 -3.17
C GLN A 149 42.49 31.30 -1.86
N GLU A 150 41.55 32.24 -1.78
CA GLU A 150 41.23 32.97 -0.56
C GLU A 150 40.78 32.02 0.55
N SER A 151 39.85 31.10 0.25
CA SER A 151 39.37 30.11 1.22
C SER A 151 40.49 29.19 1.70
N SER A 152 41.37 28.75 0.79
CA SER A 152 42.54 27.94 1.13
C SER A 152 43.53 28.71 2.00
N ALA A 153 43.80 29.97 1.68
CA ALA A 153 44.69 30.82 2.46
C ALA A 153 44.11 31.12 3.86
N VAL A 154 42.80 31.35 3.96
CA VAL A 154 42.11 31.51 5.25
C VAL A 154 42.23 30.24 6.10
N LEU A 155 42.04 29.06 5.51
CA LEU A 155 42.20 27.78 6.20
C LEU A 155 43.66 27.53 6.64
N GLU A 156 44.64 27.91 5.82
CA GLU A 156 46.07 27.79 6.16
C GLU A 156 46.47 28.74 7.30
N VAL A 157 46.00 29.99 7.27
CA VAL A 157 46.21 30.96 8.36
C VAL A 157 45.57 30.46 9.66
N GLN A 158 44.36 29.90 9.60
CA GLN A 158 43.70 29.28 10.76
C GLN A 158 44.49 28.06 11.28
N ALA A 159 44.99 27.20 10.39
CA ALA A 159 45.78 26.02 10.76
C ALA A 159 47.13 26.38 11.42
N ASN A 160 47.72 27.51 11.03
CA ASN A 160 48.98 28.02 11.60
C ASN A 160 48.76 28.79 12.91
N GLY A 161 47.57 28.70 13.52
CA GLY A 161 47.25 29.31 14.80
C GLY A 161 46.73 30.75 14.71
N GLY A 162 46.44 31.25 13.50
CA GLY A 162 45.77 32.53 13.25
C GLY A 162 44.26 32.46 13.51
N PHE A 163 43.87 31.99 14.70
CA PHE A 163 42.51 32.13 15.20
C PHE A 163 42.40 33.48 15.93
N ASP A 164 41.32 34.24 15.73
CA ASP A 164 41.05 35.53 16.41
C ASP A 164 41.83 36.77 15.92
N VAL A 165 42.31 36.77 14.67
CA VAL A 165 42.97 37.95 14.05
C VAL A 165 41.95 39.06 13.69
N ILE A 166 40.67 38.69 13.54
CA ILE A 166 39.57 39.62 13.21
C ILE A 166 38.82 39.98 14.49
N ASP A 167 38.95 41.21 14.94
CA ASP A 167 38.13 41.76 16.02
C ASP A 167 36.68 42.02 15.52
N TRP A 168 35.80 41.06 15.79
CA TRP A 168 34.37 41.15 15.44
C TRP A 168 33.63 42.27 16.18
N SER A 169 34.19 42.84 17.25
CA SER A 169 33.63 44.03 17.90
C SER A 169 33.75 45.27 17.00
N THR A 170 34.78 45.33 16.15
CA THR A 170 34.99 46.40 15.17
C THR A 170 34.07 46.28 13.94
N VAL A 171 33.64 45.07 13.58
CA VAL A 171 32.64 44.79 12.51
C VAL A 171 31.18 44.99 13.01
N GLY A 172 31.00 45.41 14.27
CA GLY A 172 29.69 45.71 14.86
C GLY A 172 28.88 44.47 15.27
N LEU A 173 29.50 43.29 15.30
CA LEU A 173 28.86 42.03 15.75
C LEU A 173 29.31 41.60 17.15
N GLY A 174 30.43 42.13 17.66
CA GLY A 174 30.99 41.80 18.97
C GLY A 174 30.47 42.67 20.11
N GLY A 175 29.15 42.91 20.17
CA GLY A 175 28.57 43.81 21.16
C GLY A 175 27.17 43.41 21.60
N GLY A 176 27.04 42.26 22.27
CA GLY A 176 26.09 41.96 23.37
C GLY A 176 24.59 42.30 23.29
N GLN A 177 24.06 42.83 22.18
CA GLN A 177 22.72 43.40 22.17
C GLN A 177 22.15 43.42 20.74
N LEU A 178 21.66 42.27 20.26
CA LEU A 178 20.51 42.14 19.33
C LEU A 178 20.47 40.70 18.78
N LEU A 179 19.71 39.83 19.46
CA LEU A 179 18.83 38.77 18.90
C LEU A 179 18.39 37.80 20.01
N THR A 180 17.80 38.33 21.07
CA THR A 180 16.81 37.55 21.83
C THR A 180 15.55 37.45 20.98
N GLY A 181 15.43 36.43 20.12
CA GLY A 181 14.17 36.18 19.42
C GLY A 181 14.21 35.43 18.08
N LEU A 182 15.26 34.68 17.75
CA LEU A 182 15.19 33.72 16.64
C LEU A 182 15.62 32.34 17.12
N ASP A 183 14.62 31.55 17.52
CA ASP A 183 14.76 30.11 17.76
C ASP A 183 15.11 29.40 16.45
N PHE A 184 16.41 29.25 16.19
CA PHE A 184 16.89 28.31 15.19
C PHE A 184 16.88 26.90 15.81
N ALA A 185 15.75 26.22 15.69
CA ALA A 185 15.60 24.81 16.01
C ALA A 185 16.41 23.96 15.01
N GLY A 186 17.71 23.82 15.26
CA GLY A 186 18.60 22.89 14.58
C GLY A 186 19.02 21.79 15.55
N GLY A 187 18.20 20.76 15.68
CA GLY A 187 18.48 19.61 16.55
C GLY A 187 19.75 18.88 16.13
N THR A 188 20.74 18.85 17.01
CA THR A 188 21.82 17.87 16.98
C THR A 188 21.35 16.61 17.69
N ALA A 189 21.17 15.53 16.92
CA ALA A 189 20.90 14.22 17.46
C ALA A 189 22.11 13.73 18.26
N GLU A 190 22.00 13.70 19.59
CA GLU A 190 22.92 12.98 20.44
C GLU A 190 22.53 11.49 20.45
N ALA A 191 23.41 10.66 19.89
CA ALA A 191 23.37 9.23 20.09
C ALA A 191 23.64 8.93 21.57
N SER A 192 22.59 8.57 22.32
CA SER A 192 22.72 8.02 23.66
C SER A 192 22.35 6.54 23.66
N ALA A 193 23.28 5.77 24.22
CA ALA A 193 23.28 4.32 24.29
C ALA A 193 22.05 3.78 25.04
N GLY A 194 21.45 2.73 24.47
CA GLY A 194 20.37 2.00 25.11
C GLY A 194 20.86 1.21 26.33
N ASN A 195 20.09 1.29 27.42
CA ASN A 195 19.99 0.20 28.38
C ASN A 195 18.55 0.13 28.87
N ALA A 196 17.86 -0.93 28.46
CA ALA A 196 16.51 -1.25 28.87
C ALA A 196 16.57 -2.27 30.02
N SER A 197 16.17 -1.87 31.22
CA SER A 197 15.77 -2.78 32.29
C SER A 197 14.31 -2.51 32.62
N GLY A 198 13.43 -3.26 31.94
CA GLY A 198 12.00 -3.27 32.19
C GLY A 198 11.69 -3.97 33.51
N SER A 199 10.96 -3.31 34.39
CA SER A 199 10.31 -3.91 35.55
C SER A 199 8.89 -3.36 35.66
N ARG A 200 7.92 -4.17 35.22
CA ARG A 200 6.60 -4.45 35.81
C ARG A 200 5.63 -4.92 34.73
#